data_AF-A0A4Z1JXF8-F1
#
_entry.id   AF-A0A4Z1JXF8-F1
#
_cell.length_a   1.000
_cell.length_b   1.000
_cell.length_c   1.000
_cell.angle_alpha   90.00
_cell.angle_beta   90.00
_cell.angle_gamma   90.00
#
_symmetry.space_group_name_H-M   'P 1'
#
loop_
_entity.id
_entity.type
_entity.pdbx_description
1 polymer ?
#
loop_
_entity_poly.entity_id
_entity_poly.type
_entity_poly.pdbx_seq_one_letter_code
_entity_poly.pdbx_strand_id
1 'polypeptide(L)'
;MQYSFIAATLMVRAVTPFPFVAKMPGVDSSLLHRQQQQQQGTSSCPFNANHVNAPGISDAYPYNGAKNGLPGKGKGGYQVPAPGDTDHQFIAPKSTDIRGPCPGLNAAANHNFLARDGITTYNELVDAQQNLYNVGYELANLLAVLGLTLTDGDIVTEKLSIGCDATSRTYFLPATHGSEPGLNAHNKFEADTSLTRNDHFLADGDNYSFNGTLFGMMTETTSGDYNRDGLAKYRAQRYQQSLKDNPYFYFGPSSLLLFGAASFLYELMPSGTKNYTPDYDTISSFFGAKQDSDGSFFFTGEERIPDNWTNRVTPYFHTDATNEILALYLQEPVLFGGATGNGGFDIINFGSIKNGTLVATPGSLEASCLLYQLATQNVPSSLNSVFTPSVSTLEFVMKKLDPSFGNLGCPTALA
;
A
#
# COMPACT_ATOMS: atom_id res chain seq x y z
N MET A 1 -38.35 45.89 -1.17
CA MET A 1 -37.85 44.61 -1.68
C MET A 1 -36.33 44.61 -1.58
N GLN A 2 -35.76 43.94 -0.60
CA GLN A 2 -34.36 43.50 -0.59
C GLN A 2 -34.31 42.39 0.47
N TYR A 3 -34.11 41.16 0.01
CA TYR A 3 -34.14 39.96 0.83
C TYR A 3 -32.82 39.80 1.59
N SER A 4 -32.91 39.70 2.91
CA SER A 4 -31.83 39.20 3.78
C SER A 4 -31.68 37.69 3.56
N PHE A 5 -30.51 37.25 3.09
CA PHE A 5 -30.12 35.85 3.17
C PHE A 5 -29.32 35.63 4.46
N ILE A 6 -29.95 34.95 5.42
CA ILE A 6 -29.28 34.35 6.58
C ILE A 6 -28.50 33.15 6.04
N ALA A 7 -27.17 33.24 6.03
CA ALA A 7 -26.31 32.09 5.77
C ALA A 7 -26.37 31.16 6.99
N ALA A 8 -27.12 30.06 6.87
CA ALA A 8 -27.07 28.97 7.82
C ALA A 8 -25.75 28.20 7.61
N THR A 9 -24.82 28.34 8.56
CA THR A 9 -23.63 27.51 8.68
C THR A 9 -24.03 26.04 8.85
N LEU A 10 -23.90 25.25 7.78
CA LEU A 10 -23.94 23.79 7.84
C LEU A 10 -22.61 23.32 8.43
N MET A 11 -22.66 22.80 9.66
CA MET A 11 -21.54 22.03 10.22
C MET A 11 -21.33 20.79 9.35
N VAL A 12 -20.21 20.76 8.63
CA VAL A 12 -19.75 19.61 7.86
C VAL A 12 -19.38 18.50 8.85
N ARG A 13 -20.09 17.38 8.77
CA ARG A 13 -19.74 16.16 9.53
C ARG A 13 -18.50 15.53 8.89
N ALA A 14 -17.42 15.42 9.65
CA ALA A 14 -16.22 14.69 9.27
C ALA A 14 -16.56 13.21 9.01
N VAL A 15 -16.08 12.67 7.89
CA VAL A 15 -16.10 11.23 7.61
C VAL A 15 -14.87 10.63 8.29
N THR A 16 -15.11 9.84 9.34
CA THR A 16 -14.09 9.01 9.99
C THR A 16 -13.91 7.73 9.17
N PRO A 17 -12.70 7.11 9.15
CA PRO A 17 -12.46 5.85 8.43
C PRO A 17 -13.34 4.70 8.93
N PHE A 18 -14.01 4.86 10.08
CA PHE A 18 -15.02 3.94 10.60
C PHE A 18 -16.15 4.71 11.30
N PRO A 19 -17.18 5.20 10.58
CA PRO A 19 -18.25 6.01 11.18
C PRO A 19 -19.10 5.23 12.19
N PHE A 20 -18.99 3.89 12.20
CA PHE A 20 -19.61 3.03 13.20
C PHE A 20 -18.85 3.03 14.54
N VAL A 21 -17.52 3.17 14.53
CA VAL A 21 -16.68 3.22 15.75
C VAL A 21 -16.99 4.47 16.56
N ALA A 22 -17.15 5.62 15.89
CA ALA A 22 -17.55 6.88 16.54
C ALA A 22 -18.94 6.84 17.21
N LYS A 23 -19.75 5.80 16.91
CA LYS A 23 -21.09 5.60 17.46
C LYS A 23 -21.17 4.43 18.44
N MET A 24 -20.07 3.75 18.73
CA MET A 24 -20.07 2.65 19.70
C MET A 24 -20.19 3.19 21.13
N PRO A 25 -21.02 2.57 22.00
CA PRO A 25 -21.08 2.93 23.42
C PRO A 25 -19.70 2.84 24.08
N GLY A 26 -19.25 3.91 24.74
CA GLY A 26 -17.96 3.92 25.47
C GLY A 26 -16.76 4.51 24.70
N VAL A 27 -16.92 4.88 23.42
CA VAL A 27 -15.85 5.52 22.63
C VAL A 27 -15.85 7.04 22.85
N ASP A 28 -14.75 7.59 23.37
CA ASP A 28 -14.53 9.04 23.45
C ASP A 28 -14.08 9.59 22.09
N SER A 29 -15.04 10.14 21.34
CA SER A 29 -14.83 10.70 20.01
C SER A 29 -14.24 12.12 20.01
N SER A 30 -14.00 12.73 21.18
CA SER A 30 -13.38 14.06 21.28
C SER A 30 -11.90 14.06 20.84
N LEU A 31 -11.21 12.92 20.98
CA LEU A 31 -9.84 12.72 20.51
C LEU A 31 -9.72 12.70 18.98
N LEU A 32 -10.77 12.25 18.27
CA LEU A 32 -10.83 12.25 16.80
C LEU A 32 -10.87 13.67 16.23
N HIS A 33 -11.44 14.64 16.97
CA HIS A 33 -11.44 16.06 16.59
C HIS A 33 -10.11 16.75 16.92
N ARG A 34 -9.33 16.21 17.87
CA ARG A 34 -8.04 16.78 18.28
C ARG A 34 -6.90 16.41 17.32
N GLN A 35 -7.00 15.25 16.66
CA GLN A 35 -6.06 14.81 15.63
C GLN A 35 -5.99 15.76 14.42
N GLN A 36 -7.05 16.55 14.17
CA GLN A 36 -7.09 17.57 13.12
C GLN A 36 -6.12 18.74 13.32
N GLN A 37 -5.65 18.99 14.56
CA GLN A 37 -4.65 20.02 14.83
C GLN A 37 -3.25 19.45 15.14
N GLN A 38 -3.12 18.13 15.24
CA GLN A 38 -1.92 17.47 15.77
C GLN A 38 -1.23 16.53 14.77
N GLN A 39 -1.39 16.77 13.46
CA GLN A 39 -0.41 16.30 12.46
C GLN A 39 0.79 17.27 12.30
N GLN A 40 0.95 18.23 13.22
CA GLN A 40 2.23 18.93 13.38
C GLN A 40 3.14 18.09 14.28
N GLY A 41 3.74 17.05 13.72
CA GLY A 41 4.51 16.12 14.55
C GLY A 41 5.32 15.09 13.81
N THR A 42 5.89 15.38 12.63
CA THR A 42 7.09 14.68 12.11
C THR A 42 7.84 15.66 11.21
N SER A 43 9.17 15.53 11.11
CA SER A 43 10.03 16.32 10.22
C SER A 43 9.37 16.58 8.87
N SER A 44 9.37 17.84 8.39
CA SER A 44 8.78 18.22 7.10
C SER A 44 9.12 17.19 6.03
N CYS A 45 8.11 16.56 5.43
CA CYS A 45 8.28 15.57 4.37
C CYS A 45 9.32 16.06 3.34
N PRO A 46 10.31 15.23 2.93
CA PRO A 46 11.36 15.65 2.02
C PRO A 46 10.81 16.38 0.80
N PHE A 47 11.45 17.50 0.43
CA PHE A 47 10.98 18.38 -0.64
C PHE A 47 12.04 18.52 -1.74
N ASN A 48 11.76 17.90 -2.88
CA ASN A 48 12.47 18.16 -4.12
C ASN A 48 11.69 19.21 -4.94
N ALA A 49 12.28 20.38 -5.14
CA ALA A 49 11.66 21.47 -5.90
C ALA A 49 11.58 21.19 -7.41
N ASN A 50 12.40 20.26 -7.90
CA ASN A 50 12.56 19.95 -9.32
C ASN A 50 11.98 18.57 -9.61
N HIS A 51 10.68 18.42 -9.42
CA HIS A 51 9.96 17.18 -9.72
C HIS A 51 10.12 16.81 -11.20
N VAL A 52 10.45 15.55 -11.46
CA VAL A 52 10.60 14.97 -12.80
C VAL A 52 9.88 13.63 -12.79
N ASN A 53 8.86 13.50 -13.65
CA ASN A 53 8.19 12.23 -13.90
C ASN A 53 9.20 11.17 -14.37
N ALA A 54 8.91 9.91 -14.08
CA ALA A 54 9.64 8.79 -14.65
C ALA A 54 9.68 8.89 -16.19
N PRO A 55 10.83 8.57 -16.85
CA PRO A 55 10.94 8.61 -18.30
C PRO A 55 10.05 7.56 -19.00
N GLY A 56 9.55 6.57 -18.26
CA GLY A 56 8.86 5.42 -18.80
C GLY A 56 9.81 4.53 -19.60
N ILE A 57 9.25 3.67 -20.45
CA ILE A 57 10.02 2.77 -21.30
C ILE A 57 10.39 3.39 -22.65
N SER A 58 11.40 2.83 -23.31
CA SER A 58 11.84 3.23 -24.66
C SER A 58 11.73 2.08 -25.67
N ASP A 59 11.88 2.38 -26.96
CA ASP A 59 11.90 1.35 -28.00
C ASP A 59 13.10 0.39 -27.86
N ALA A 60 14.21 0.88 -27.30
CA ALA A 60 15.40 0.07 -27.02
C ALA A 60 15.20 -0.85 -25.80
N TYR A 61 14.47 -0.37 -24.79
CA TYR A 61 14.20 -1.09 -23.54
C TYR A 61 12.68 -1.14 -23.26
N PRO A 62 11.92 -1.94 -24.04
CA PRO A 62 10.47 -1.91 -23.96
C PRO A 62 9.90 -2.72 -22.80
N TYR A 63 10.65 -3.66 -22.22
CA TYR A 63 10.17 -4.59 -21.19
C TYR A 63 8.78 -5.18 -21.54
N ASN A 64 7.82 -5.10 -20.61
CA ASN A 64 6.44 -5.55 -20.81
C ASN A 64 5.65 -4.62 -21.75
N GLY A 65 6.14 -3.43 -22.08
CA GLY A 65 5.51 -2.54 -23.06
C GLY A 65 4.36 -1.70 -22.49
N ALA A 66 4.15 -1.70 -21.17
CA ALA A 66 3.11 -0.88 -20.55
C ALA A 66 3.49 0.60 -20.62
N LYS A 67 2.54 1.45 -21.01
CA LYS A 67 2.75 2.89 -21.16
C LYS A 67 1.45 3.65 -21.02
N ASN A 68 1.49 4.80 -20.33
CA ASN A 68 0.36 5.69 -20.10
C ASN A 68 -0.81 5.02 -19.36
N GLY A 69 -0.50 4.11 -18.44
CA GLY A 69 -1.51 3.37 -17.67
C GLY A 69 -2.32 2.39 -18.52
N LEU A 70 -1.76 1.90 -19.63
CA LEU A 70 -2.38 0.93 -20.53
C LEU A 70 -1.78 -0.47 -20.35
N PRO A 71 -2.51 -1.54 -20.76
CA PRO A 71 -2.00 -2.90 -20.64
C PRO A 71 -0.74 -3.12 -21.47
N GLY A 72 0.25 -3.73 -20.84
CA GLY A 72 1.43 -4.27 -21.52
C GLY A 72 1.12 -5.55 -22.31
N LYS A 73 2.18 -6.22 -22.76
CA LYS A 73 2.14 -7.44 -23.57
C LYS A 73 1.79 -8.69 -22.76
N GLY A 74 1.79 -8.60 -21.42
CA GLY A 74 1.57 -9.73 -20.53
C GLY A 74 2.69 -10.76 -20.61
N LYS A 75 3.93 -10.31 -20.79
CA LYS A 75 5.13 -11.15 -20.85
C LYS A 75 6.19 -10.58 -19.94
N GLY A 76 6.92 -11.44 -19.24
CA GLY A 76 8.12 -11.06 -18.48
C GLY A 76 9.30 -11.96 -18.80
N GLY A 77 10.13 -12.24 -17.80
CA GLY A 77 11.45 -12.87 -17.99
C GLY A 77 12.50 -11.88 -18.49
N TYR A 78 12.26 -10.58 -18.35
CA TYR A 78 13.21 -9.54 -18.70
C TYR A 78 14.21 -9.35 -17.58
N GLN A 79 15.48 -9.11 -17.93
CA GLN A 79 16.42 -8.52 -17.00
C GLN A 79 16.01 -7.07 -16.76
N VAL A 80 15.82 -6.67 -15.51
CA VAL A 80 15.40 -5.31 -15.15
C VAL A 80 16.32 -4.74 -14.08
N PRO A 81 16.95 -3.57 -14.32
CA PRO A 81 17.06 -2.89 -15.61
C PRO A 81 17.79 -3.74 -16.66
N ALA A 82 17.43 -3.56 -17.93
CA ALA A 82 18.12 -4.21 -19.04
C ALA A 82 19.57 -3.69 -19.14
N PRO A 83 20.54 -4.52 -19.56
CA PRO A 83 21.91 -4.06 -19.77
C PRO A 83 21.96 -2.86 -20.73
N GLY A 84 22.55 -1.74 -20.27
CA GLY A 84 22.65 -0.49 -21.04
C GLY A 84 21.49 0.49 -20.84
N ASP A 85 20.45 0.14 -20.08
CA ASP A 85 19.37 1.06 -19.71
C ASP A 85 19.83 2.03 -18.61
N THR A 86 20.40 3.15 -19.04
CA THR A 86 20.88 4.21 -18.15
C THR A 86 19.76 5.03 -17.52
N ASP A 87 18.55 5.00 -18.09
CA ASP A 87 17.42 5.74 -17.56
C ASP A 87 16.91 5.10 -16.26
N HIS A 88 16.97 3.76 -16.20
CA HIS A 88 16.53 2.98 -15.04
C HIS A 88 17.67 2.45 -14.15
N GLN A 89 18.89 2.95 -14.32
CA GLN A 89 20.00 2.59 -13.43
C GLN A 89 19.68 2.96 -11.97
N PHE A 90 20.21 2.18 -11.03
CA PHE A 90 20.08 2.49 -9.61
C PHE A 90 20.73 3.84 -9.30
N ILE A 91 20.01 4.69 -8.58
CA ILE A 91 20.55 5.88 -7.93
C ILE A 91 19.94 5.93 -6.53
N ALA A 92 20.80 5.94 -5.51
CA ALA A 92 20.38 6.06 -4.12
C ALA A 92 19.53 7.34 -3.91
N PRO A 93 18.48 7.29 -3.07
CA PRO A 93 17.62 8.43 -2.83
C PRO A 93 18.42 9.57 -2.17
N LYS A 94 18.13 10.82 -2.55
CA LYS A 94 18.68 11.99 -1.88
C LYS A 94 17.88 12.30 -0.62
N SER A 95 18.42 13.18 0.22
CA SER A 95 17.70 13.69 1.40
C SER A 95 16.42 14.48 1.07
N THR A 96 16.23 14.87 -0.19
CA THR A 96 15.03 15.55 -0.70
C THR A 96 13.97 14.60 -1.26
N ASP A 97 14.30 13.30 -1.38
CA ASP A 97 13.45 12.32 -2.04
C ASP A 97 12.66 11.51 -1.02
N ILE A 98 11.39 11.24 -1.30
CA ILE A 98 10.48 10.54 -0.39
C ILE A 98 10.56 9.04 -0.63
N ARG A 99 10.69 8.28 0.45
CA ARG A 99 10.47 6.82 0.49
C ARG A 99 9.48 6.50 1.61
N GLY A 100 8.81 5.36 1.52
CA GLY A 100 7.78 4.97 2.48
C GLY A 100 7.85 3.50 2.89
N PRO A 101 6.72 2.90 3.31
CA PRO A 101 6.71 1.55 3.88
C PRO A 101 6.86 0.44 2.82
N CYS A 102 6.70 0.74 1.52
CA CYS A 102 6.70 -0.26 0.46
C CYS A 102 8.08 -0.39 -0.21
N PRO A 103 8.88 -1.44 0.08
CA PRO A 103 10.20 -1.64 -0.51
C PRO A 103 10.15 -1.76 -2.04
N GLY A 104 9.08 -2.34 -2.60
CA GLY A 104 8.91 -2.47 -4.05
C GLY A 104 8.74 -1.12 -4.76
N LEU A 105 7.98 -0.18 -4.18
CA LEU A 105 7.84 1.17 -4.75
C LEU A 105 9.11 2.00 -4.53
N ASN A 106 9.76 1.84 -3.38
CA ASN A 106 11.02 2.50 -3.08
C ASN A 106 12.13 2.07 -4.05
N ALA A 107 12.26 0.78 -4.33
CA ALA A 107 13.16 0.26 -5.36
C ALA A 107 12.80 0.78 -6.75
N ALA A 108 11.51 0.79 -7.11
CA ALA A 108 11.06 1.33 -8.41
C ALA A 108 11.43 2.82 -8.59
N ALA A 109 11.30 3.63 -7.53
CA ALA A 109 11.74 5.04 -7.55
C ALA A 109 13.28 5.18 -7.57
N ASN A 110 14.01 4.32 -6.84
CA ASN A 110 15.48 4.26 -6.91
C ASN A 110 16.00 3.81 -8.29
N HIS A 111 15.14 3.20 -9.11
CA HIS A 111 15.41 2.80 -10.48
C HIS A 111 14.63 3.62 -11.51
N ASN A 112 14.07 4.78 -11.15
CA ASN A 112 13.38 5.68 -12.09
C ASN A 112 12.18 5.08 -12.85
N PHE A 113 11.67 3.91 -12.47
CA PHE A 113 10.39 3.41 -12.99
C PHE A 113 9.22 4.21 -12.42
N LEU A 114 9.43 4.76 -11.22
CA LEU A 114 8.64 5.84 -10.63
C LEU A 114 9.53 7.08 -10.50
N ALA A 115 8.93 8.26 -10.43
CA ALA A 115 9.65 9.50 -10.19
C ALA A 115 10.55 9.38 -8.95
N ARG A 116 11.81 9.76 -9.08
CA ARG A 116 12.84 9.52 -8.05
C ARG A 116 12.55 10.24 -6.74
N ASP A 117 11.84 11.36 -6.79
CA ASP A 117 11.47 12.17 -5.62
C ASP A 117 10.34 11.54 -4.78
N GLY A 118 9.72 10.46 -5.27
CA GLY A 118 8.67 9.72 -4.56
C GLY A 118 7.28 10.33 -4.68
N ILE A 119 7.08 11.31 -5.56
CA ILE A 119 5.73 11.76 -5.97
C ILE A 119 5.44 11.17 -7.33
N THR A 120 4.42 10.32 -7.41
CA THR A 120 4.14 9.58 -8.64
C THR A 120 2.71 9.80 -9.13
N THR A 121 2.52 9.61 -10.43
CA THR A 121 1.18 9.61 -11.04
C THR A 121 0.57 8.20 -11.02
N TYR A 122 -0.76 8.14 -11.13
CA TYR A 122 -1.49 6.89 -11.31
C TYR A 122 -0.94 6.05 -12.48
N ASN A 123 -0.66 6.68 -13.62
CA ASN A 123 -0.16 5.98 -14.80
C ASN A 123 1.25 5.44 -14.59
N GLU A 124 2.13 6.19 -13.92
CA GLU A 124 3.46 5.69 -13.55
C GLU A 124 3.36 4.46 -12.64
N LEU A 125 2.45 4.45 -11.67
CA LEU A 125 2.21 3.26 -10.84
C LEU A 125 1.77 2.06 -11.68
N VAL A 126 0.81 2.24 -12.58
CA VAL A 126 0.30 1.15 -13.44
C VAL A 126 1.38 0.65 -14.39
N ASP A 127 2.18 1.54 -14.96
CA ASP A 127 3.25 1.19 -15.90
C ASP A 127 4.42 0.50 -15.19
N ALA A 128 4.87 1.03 -14.05
CA ALA A 128 6.00 0.50 -13.30
C ALA A 128 5.74 -0.94 -12.82
N GLN A 129 4.56 -1.20 -12.25
CA GLN A 129 4.19 -2.54 -11.78
C GLN A 129 4.26 -3.60 -12.90
N GLN A 130 3.80 -3.23 -14.10
CA GLN A 130 3.82 -4.12 -15.26
C GLN A 130 5.22 -4.29 -15.85
N ASN A 131 5.98 -3.21 -16.03
CA ASN A 131 7.28 -3.23 -16.70
C ASN A 131 8.39 -3.80 -15.81
N LEU A 132 8.38 -3.45 -14.53
CA LEU A 132 9.40 -3.88 -13.57
C LEU A 132 9.09 -5.28 -13.04
N TYR A 133 7.91 -5.49 -12.45
CA TYR A 133 7.58 -6.72 -11.72
C TYR A 133 6.79 -7.75 -12.53
N ASN A 134 6.35 -7.39 -13.74
CA ASN A 134 5.39 -8.18 -14.52
C ASN A 134 4.11 -8.49 -13.71
N VAL A 135 3.62 -7.50 -12.95
CA VAL A 135 2.26 -7.55 -12.41
C VAL A 135 1.27 -7.42 -13.58
N GLY A 136 0.23 -8.25 -13.61
CA GLY A 136 -0.80 -8.18 -14.64
C GLY A 136 -1.57 -6.86 -14.57
N TYR A 137 -2.00 -6.35 -15.73
CA TYR A 137 -2.67 -5.04 -15.85
C TYR A 137 -3.82 -4.84 -14.85
N GLU A 138 -4.67 -5.85 -14.66
CA GLU A 138 -5.82 -5.76 -13.77
C GLU A 138 -5.40 -5.55 -12.31
N LEU A 139 -4.41 -6.30 -11.84
CA LEU A 139 -3.86 -6.14 -10.49
C LEU A 139 -3.11 -4.81 -10.36
N ALA A 140 -2.36 -4.40 -11.38
CA ALA A 140 -1.66 -3.12 -11.39
C ALA A 140 -2.64 -1.93 -11.25
N ASN A 141 -3.78 -1.96 -11.95
CA ASN A 141 -4.84 -0.97 -11.80
C ASN A 141 -5.49 -1.02 -10.42
N LEU A 142 -5.80 -2.22 -9.91
CA LEU A 142 -6.39 -2.38 -8.58
C LEU A 142 -5.48 -1.77 -7.50
N LEU A 143 -4.19 -2.08 -7.53
CA LEU A 143 -3.21 -1.54 -6.58
C LEU A 143 -3.00 -0.04 -6.75
N ALA A 144 -3.01 0.49 -7.98
CA ALA A 144 -2.92 1.93 -8.21
C ALA A 144 -4.16 2.68 -7.73
N VAL A 145 -5.37 2.11 -7.92
CA VAL A 145 -6.61 2.66 -7.39
C VAL A 145 -6.60 2.64 -5.88
N LEU A 146 -6.27 1.51 -5.25
CA LEU A 146 -6.16 1.40 -3.80
C LEU A 146 -5.11 2.38 -3.26
N GLY A 147 -3.96 2.48 -3.92
CA GLY A 147 -2.90 3.43 -3.56
C GLY A 147 -3.42 4.86 -3.55
N LEU A 148 -4.11 5.29 -4.61
CA LEU A 148 -4.66 6.64 -4.69
C LEU A 148 -5.82 6.86 -3.70
N THR A 149 -6.80 5.96 -3.63
CA THR A 149 -8.03 6.19 -2.85
C THR A 149 -7.83 5.99 -1.36
N LEU A 150 -7.02 5.01 -0.95
CA LEU A 150 -6.78 4.77 0.47
C LEU A 150 -5.88 5.84 1.07
N THR A 151 -4.90 6.40 0.33
CA THR A 151 -4.05 7.48 0.85
C THR A 151 -4.70 8.87 0.76
N ASP A 152 -6.02 8.93 0.57
CA ASP A 152 -6.78 10.16 0.32
C ASP A 152 -6.29 11.01 -0.86
N GLY A 153 -5.58 10.39 -1.82
CA GLY A 153 -5.00 11.06 -2.98
C GLY A 153 -6.06 11.76 -3.84
N ASP A 154 -5.61 12.74 -4.61
CA ASP A 154 -6.49 13.54 -5.45
C ASP A 154 -6.74 12.90 -6.80
N ILE A 155 -8.01 12.59 -7.04
CA ILE A 155 -8.48 12.03 -8.31
C ILE A 155 -8.43 13.04 -9.47
N VAL A 156 -8.22 14.33 -9.19
CA VAL A 156 -8.06 15.38 -10.21
C VAL A 156 -6.62 15.40 -10.74
N THR A 157 -5.62 15.42 -9.87
CA THR A 157 -4.21 15.35 -10.29
C THR A 157 -3.78 13.92 -10.64
N GLU A 158 -4.47 12.92 -10.10
CA GLU A 158 -4.09 11.51 -10.12
C GLU A 158 -2.65 11.31 -9.61
N LYS A 159 -2.22 12.11 -8.62
CA LYS A 159 -0.90 12.02 -7.99
C LYS A 159 -0.99 11.52 -6.56
N LEU A 160 0.07 10.86 -6.10
CA LEU A 160 0.25 10.48 -4.70
C LEU A 160 1.72 10.47 -4.30
N SER A 161 1.96 10.56 -3.00
CA SER A 161 3.26 10.32 -2.38
C SER A 161 3.41 8.85 -2.02
N ILE A 162 4.57 8.25 -2.35
CA ILE A 162 4.90 6.88 -1.92
C ILE A 162 5.34 6.80 -0.46
N GLY A 163 5.30 7.92 0.27
CA GLY A 163 5.67 7.98 1.69
C GLY A 163 4.84 9.01 2.46
N CYS A 164 5.49 10.06 2.96
CA CYS A 164 4.88 11.07 3.84
C CYS A 164 3.92 12.04 3.14
N ASP A 165 3.25 12.88 3.94
CA ASP A 165 2.33 13.93 3.48
C ASP A 165 3.01 14.88 2.48
N ALA A 166 2.52 14.85 1.25
CA ALA A 166 2.96 15.71 0.17
C ALA A 166 1.81 16.53 -0.42
N THR A 167 0.77 16.82 0.37
CA THR A 167 -0.46 17.52 -0.07
C THR A 167 -0.16 18.77 -0.90
N SER A 168 0.87 19.55 -0.52
CA SER A 168 1.29 20.76 -1.25
C SER A 168 1.78 20.54 -2.68
N ARG A 169 2.06 19.29 -3.06
CA ARG A 169 2.63 18.86 -4.35
C ARG A 169 1.74 17.88 -5.12
N THR A 170 0.83 17.22 -4.42
CA THR A 170 -0.07 16.20 -5.00
C THR A 170 -1.50 16.72 -5.14
N TYR A 171 -1.96 17.67 -4.33
CA TYR A 171 -3.33 18.19 -4.38
C TYR A 171 -3.51 19.33 -5.39
N PHE A 172 -4.63 19.35 -6.12
CA PHE A 172 -4.95 20.43 -7.07
C PHE A 172 -5.22 21.80 -6.42
N LEU A 173 -5.67 21.84 -5.15
CA LEU A 173 -5.95 23.07 -4.40
C LEU A 173 -5.29 23.05 -3.01
N PRO A 174 -3.95 23.09 -2.92
CA PRO A 174 -3.21 22.90 -1.67
C PRO A 174 -3.54 23.93 -0.57
N ALA A 175 -4.21 25.03 -0.90
CA ALA A 175 -4.66 26.06 0.04
C ALA A 175 -6.05 25.79 0.68
N THR A 176 -6.77 24.75 0.24
CA THR A 176 -8.04 24.32 0.87
C THR A 176 -7.79 23.15 1.82
N HIS A 177 -8.77 22.81 2.66
CA HIS A 177 -8.67 21.79 3.72
C HIS A 177 -8.53 20.32 3.23
N GLY A 178 -7.98 20.07 2.04
CA GLY A 178 -7.62 18.72 1.58
C GLY A 178 -6.43 18.15 2.36
N SER A 179 -6.37 16.84 2.50
CA SER A 179 -5.25 16.12 3.12
C SER A 179 -4.91 14.89 2.28
N GLU A 180 -3.66 14.80 1.85
CA GLU A 180 -3.07 13.68 1.12
C GLU A 180 -1.82 13.18 1.86
N PRO A 181 -2.02 12.41 2.95
CA PRO A 181 -0.95 12.00 3.85
C PRO A 181 0.03 10.97 3.25
N GLY A 182 -0.22 10.49 2.03
CA GLY A 182 0.62 9.51 1.33
C GLY A 182 0.54 8.11 1.95
N LEU A 183 1.44 7.21 1.52
CA LEU A 183 1.46 5.82 2.00
C LEU A 183 1.86 5.66 3.47
N ASN A 184 2.47 6.65 4.11
CA ASN A 184 2.77 6.58 5.56
C ASN A 184 1.50 6.77 6.43
N ALA A 185 0.37 7.14 5.82
CA ALA A 185 -0.87 7.37 6.54
C ALA A 185 -1.37 6.10 7.22
N HIS A 186 -1.44 6.15 8.56
CA HIS A 186 -1.78 4.99 9.35
C HIS A 186 -3.25 4.56 9.22
N ASN A 187 -3.49 3.25 9.15
CA ASN A 187 -4.80 2.61 8.99
C ASN A 187 -5.58 3.10 7.76
N LYS A 188 -4.84 3.37 6.69
CA LYS A 188 -5.35 3.72 5.36
C LYS A 188 -4.98 2.61 4.39
N PHE A 189 -3.78 2.71 3.80
CA PHE A 189 -3.13 1.61 3.08
C PHE A 189 -2.09 0.93 3.98
N GLU A 190 -1.28 1.72 4.70
CA GLU A 190 -0.41 1.23 5.77
C GLU A 190 -1.25 0.73 6.95
N ALA A 191 -0.77 -0.33 7.59
CA ALA A 191 -1.40 -0.93 8.75
C ALA A 191 -0.35 -1.61 9.65
N ASP A 192 -0.74 -1.79 10.92
CA ASP A 192 0.00 -2.54 11.93
C ASP A 192 0.34 -3.95 11.46
N THR A 193 1.30 -4.62 12.12
CA THR A 193 1.80 -5.98 11.77
C THR A 193 2.61 -6.05 10.48
N SER A 194 3.17 -4.92 10.06
CA SER A 194 4.11 -4.87 8.93
C SER A 194 5.30 -5.82 9.14
N LEU A 195 5.81 -6.40 8.05
CA LEU A 195 6.89 -7.39 8.09
C LEU A 195 8.19 -6.82 8.67
N THR A 196 8.53 -5.58 8.31
CA THR A 196 9.82 -4.96 8.64
C THR A 196 9.69 -3.49 9.04
N ARG A 197 8.48 -3.01 9.29
CA ARG A 197 8.16 -1.65 9.76
C ARG A 197 7.46 -1.74 11.10
N ASN A 198 7.63 -0.72 11.94
CA ASN A 198 6.97 -0.67 13.24
C ASN A 198 5.46 -0.43 13.09
N ASP A 199 4.72 -0.81 14.11
CA ASP A 199 3.35 -0.32 14.30
C ASP A 199 3.40 1.17 14.66
N HIS A 200 2.46 1.96 14.12
CA HIS A 200 2.46 3.41 14.23
C HIS A 200 2.57 3.92 15.68
N PHE A 201 1.78 3.33 16.58
CA PHE A 201 1.72 3.74 17.99
C PHE A 201 2.89 3.24 18.85
N LEU A 202 3.76 2.38 18.32
CA LEU A 202 4.94 1.87 19.03
C LEU A 202 6.23 2.64 18.70
N ALA A 203 6.19 3.52 17.71
CA ALA A 203 7.37 4.20 17.19
C ALA A 203 7.14 5.70 16.91
N ASP A 204 6.33 6.37 17.74
CA ASP A 204 6.04 7.80 17.61
C ASP A 204 5.59 8.21 16.18
N GLY A 205 4.87 7.31 15.51
CA GLY A 205 4.38 7.48 14.15
C GLY A 205 5.30 6.99 13.03
N ASP A 206 6.52 6.54 13.33
CA ASP A 206 7.44 5.94 12.35
C ASP A 206 7.05 4.49 11.99
N ASN A 207 6.02 4.38 11.16
CA ASN A 207 5.50 3.14 10.57
C ASN A 207 6.09 2.82 9.18
N TYR A 208 7.15 3.52 8.77
CA TYR A 208 7.67 3.46 7.40
C TYR A 208 9.16 3.13 7.31
N SER A 209 9.96 3.49 8.32
CA SER A 209 11.39 3.20 8.33
C SER A 209 11.66 1.70 8.51
N PHE A 210 12.73 1.23 7.87
CA PHE A 210 13.19 -0.15 8.02
C PHE A 210 13.57 -0.45 9.49
N ASN A 211 13.03 -1.54 10.02
CA ASN A 211 13.39 -2.10 11.32
C ASN A 211 14.18 -3.40 11.13
N GLY A 212 15.48 -3.36 11.46
CA GLY A 212 16.38 -4.50 11.35
C GLY A 212 16.09 -5.63 12.31
N THR A 213 15.56 -5.36 13.51
CA THR A 213 15.10 -6.40 14.43
C THR A 213 13.99 -7.23 13.79
N LEU A 214 13.00 -6.56 13.20
CA LEU A 214 11.89 -7.24 12.52
C LEU A 214 12.38 -8.02 11.28
N PHE A 215 13.27 -7.44 10.47
CA PHE A 215 13.88 -8.17 9.35
C PHE A 215 14.66 -9.41 9.82
N GLY A 216 15.39 -9.31 10.93
CA GLY A 216 16.09 -10.43 11.56
C GLY A 216 15.13 -11.53 12.01
N MET A 217 14.05 -11.19 12.71
CA MET A 217 13.01 -12.14 13.12
C MET A 217 12.34 -12.83 11.92
N MET A 218 12.07 -12.07 10.85
CA MET A 218 11.54 -12.62 9.60
C MET A 218 12.50 -13.65 9.01
N THR A 219 13.78 -13.28 8.91
CA THR A 219 14.83 -14.13 8.34
C THR A 219 15.03 -15.40 9.15
N GLU A 220 15.04 -15.30 10.48
CA GLU A 220 15.14 -16.45 11.38
C GLU A 220 13.93 -17.39 11.21
N THR A 221 12.72 -16.83 11.22
CA THR A 221 11.47 -17.62 11.13
C THR A 221 11.34 -18.32 9.78
N THR A 222 11.80 -17.69 8.70
CA THR A 222 11.78 -18.27 7.35
C THR A 222 13.00 -19.12 7.04
N SER A 223 14.00 -19.17 7.92
CA SER A 223 15.32 -19.76 7.67
C SER A 223 16.08 -19.14 6.48
N GLY A 224 15.68 -17.94 6.04
CA GLY A 224 16.24 -17.26 4.86
C GLY A 224 15.58 -17.64 3.53
N ASP A 225 14.55 -18.49 3.58
CA ASP A 225 13.88 -19.03 2.40
C ASP A 225 12.66 -18.20 1.98
N TYR A 226 12.20 -17.28 2.84
CA TYR A 226 11.04 -16.38 2.66
C TYR A 226 9.82 -16.98 1.93
N ASN A 227 9.62 -18.29 2.07
CA ASN A 227 8.54 -19.01 1.43
C ASN A 227 7.22 -18.74 2.16
N ARG A 228 6.11 -19.18 1.56
CA ARG A 228 4.77 -18.97 2.13
C ARG A 228 4.65 -19.48 3.56
N ASP A 229 5.15 -20.68 3.85
CA ASP A 229 5.00 -21.32 5.16
C ASP A 229 5.76 -20.56 6.26
N GLY A 230 6.99 -20.11 5.96
CA GLY A 230 7.76 -19.26 6.87
C GLY A 230 7.11 -17.90 7.09
N LEU A 231 6.59 -17.28 6.02
CA LEU A 231 5.94 -15.98 6.12
C LEU A 231 4.57 -16.05 6.82
N ALA A 232 3.81 -17.14 6.68
CA ALA A 232 2.57 -17.33 7.43
C ALA A 232 2.84 -17.36 8.94
N LYS A 233 3.84 -18.15 9.37
CA LYS A 233 4.30 -18.19 10.76
C LYS A 233 4.76 -16.82 11.25
N TYR A 234 5.59 -16.14 10.47
CA TYR A 234 6.11 -14.83 10.85
C TYR A 234 5.01 -13.76 10.93
N ARG A 235 4.03 -13.77 10.04
CA ARG A 235 2.86 -12.87 10.13
C ARG A 235 2.03 -13.13 11.37
N ALA A 236 1.83 -14.39 11.74
CA ALA A 236 1.16 -14.73 13.00
C ALA A 236 1.95 -14.23 14.22
N GLN A 237 3.28 -14.36 14.21
CA GLN A 237 4.12 -13.79 15.26
C GLN A 237 4.01 -12.26 15.33
N ARG A 238 4.02 -11.56 14.19
CA ARG A 238 3.82 -10.10 14.14
C ARG A 238 2.45 -9.70 14.68
N TYR A 239 1.40 -10.42 14.33
CA TYR A 239 0.06 -10.23 14.90
C TYR A 239 0.07 -10.38 16.43
N GLN A 240 0.64 -11.48 16.95
CA GLN A 240 0.70 -11.70 18.40
C GLN A 240 1.53 -10.63 19.12
N GLN A 241 2.62 -10.18 18.50
CA GLN A 241 3.44 -9.08 19.03
C GLN A 241 2.65 -7.77 19.10
N SER A 242 1.96 -7.40 18.02
CA SER A 242 1.11 -6.20 18.00
C SER A 242 -0.05 -6.30 19.00
N LEU A 243 -0.71 -7.45 19.08
CA LEU A 243 -1.79 -7.67 20.06
C LEU A 243 -1.32 -7.51 21.50
N LYS A 244 -0.09 -7.93 21.79
CA LYS A 244 0.50 -7.87 23.14
C LYS A 244 1.02 -6.48 23.47
N ASP A 245 1.75 -5.88 22.55
CA ASP A 245 2.59 -4.73 22.84
C ASP A 245 1.94 -3.39 22.43
N ASN A 246 1.02 -3.38 21.45
CA ASN A 246 0.35 -2.18 20.95
C ASN A 246 -1.07 -2.05 21.54
N PRO A 247 -1.30 -1.17 22.53
CA PRO A 247 -2.62 -0.98 23.13
C PRO A 247 -3.66 -0.35 22.18
N TYR A 248 -3.21 0.14 21.03
CA TYR A 248 -4.04 0.73 19.97
C TYR A 248 -4.07 -0.13 18.70
N PHE A 249 -3.64 -1.39 18.79
CA PHE A 249 -3.57 -2.31 17.67
C PHE A 249 -4.91 -2.43 16.95
N TYR A 250 -4.90 -2.28 15.62
CA TYR A 250 -6.07 -2.50 14.79
C TYR A 250 -5.78 -3.48 13.65
N PHE A 251 -6.63 -4.50 13.53
CA PHE A 251 -6.59 -5.50 12.47
C PHE A 251 -7.93 -5.56 11.74
N GLY A 252 -8.12 -4.61 10.82
CA GLY A 252 -9.34 -4.45 10.04
C GLY A 252 -9.40 -5.33 8.79
N PRO A 253 -10.51 -5.26 8.03
CA PRO A 253 -10.66 -6.03 6.79
C PRO A 253 -9.57 -5.74 5.75
N SER A 254 -9.08 -4.50 5.68
CA SER A 254 -7.98 -4.09 4.79
C SER A 254 -6.64 -4.72 5.16
N SER A 255 -6.45 -5.22 6.38
CA SER A 255 -5.24 -5.92 6.80
C SER A 255 -4.99 -7.22 6.01
N LEU A 256 -5.99 -7.72 5.26
CA LEU A 256 -5.79 -8.78 4.26
C LEU A 256 -4.79 -8.38 3.16
N LEU A 257 -4.69 -7.09 2.81
CA LEU A 257 -3.72 -6.59 1.84
C LEU A 257 -2.27 -6.83 2.28
N LEU A 258 -2.02 -6.92 3.59
CA LEU A 258 -0.68 -7.23 4.13
C LEU A 258 -0.25 -8.67 3.82
N PHE A 259 -1.19 -9.62 3.67
CA PHE A 259 -0.90 -10.98 3.19
C PHE A 259 -0.55 -10.97 1.70
N GLY A 260 -1.23 -10.13 0.92
CA GLY A 260 -0.90 -9.90 -0.48
C GLY A 260 0.50 -9.30 -0.63
N ALA A 261 0.83 -8.29 0.16
CA ALA A 261 2.18 -7.71 0.20
C ALA A 261 3.24 -8.74 0.62
N ALA A 262 2.93 -9.63 1.57
CA ALA A 262 3.82 -10.72 1.95
C ALA A 262 4.03 -11.73 0.80
N SER A 263 3.00 -11.99 -0.01
CA SER A 263 3.12 -12.86 -1.19
C SER A 263 4.16 -12.37 -2.19
N PHE A 264 4.39 -11.06 -2.27
CA PHE A 264 5.37 -10.50 -3.20
C PHE A 264 6.80 -10.99 -2.93
N LEU A 265 7.14 -11.39 -1.70
CA LEU A 265 8.47 -11.91 -1.37
C LEU A 265 8.76 -13.25 -2.07
N TYR A 266 7.75 -14.08 -2.35
CA TYR A 266 7.93 -15.37 -3.04
C TYR A 266 7.28 -15.44 -4.43
N GLU A 267 6.46 -14.45 -4.81
CA GLU A 267 5.84 -14.39 -6.14
C GLU A 267 6.48 -13.32 -7.06
N LEU A 268 6.82 -12.15 -6.54
CA LEU A 268 7.26 -11.02 -7.39
C LEU A 268 8.75 -10.74 -7.31
N MET A 269 9.32 -10.74 -6.10
CA MET A 269 10.72 -10.43 -5.86
C MET A 269 11.70 -11.51 -6.33
N PRO A 270 11.40 -12.83 -6.29
CA PRO A 270 12.37 -13.83 -6.70
C PRO A 270 12.85 -13.68 -8.14
N SER A 271 14.15 -13.86 -8.37
CA SER A 271 14.76 -13.70 -9.70
C SER A 271 14.69 -14.97 -10.53
N GLY A 272 14.42 -14.85 -11.82
CA GLY A 272 14.55 -15.97 -12.76
C GLY A 272 15.99 -16.50 -12.87
N THR A 273 17.01 -15.67 -12.61
CA THR A 273 18.42 -16.12 -12.54
C THR A 273 18.71 -17.04 -11.35
N LYS A 274 17.79 -17.10 -10.39
CA LYS A 274 17.82 -18.00 -9.22
C LYS A 274 16.63 -18.96 -9.21
N ASN A 275 16.11 -19.31 -10.40
CA ASN A 275 14.94 -20.18 -10.57
C ASN A 275 13.69 -19.73 -9.80
N TYR A 276 13.53 -18.42 -9.61
CA TYR A 276 12.44 -17.84 -8.82
C TYR A 276 12.41 -18.33 -7.36
N THR A 277 13.58 -18.64 -6.79
CA THR A 277 13.70 -18.98 -5.38
C THR A 277 13.66 -17.70 -4.53
N PRO A 278 12.78 -17.59 -3.52
CA PRO A 278 12.80 -16.51 -2.52
C PRO A 278 14.04 -16.61 -1.62
N ASP A 279 15.16 -16.07 -2.07
CA ASP A 279 16.43 -16.16 -1.35
C ASP A 279 16.77 -14.86 -0.58
N TYR A 280 17.58 -15.03 0.46
CA TYR A 280 18.10 -13.95 1.28
C TYR A 280 18.73 -12.80 0.50
N ASP A 281 19.57 -13.06 -0.52
CA ASP A 281 20.23 -11.96 -1.24
C ASP A 281 19.21 -11.09 -1.99
N THR A 282 18.24 -11.73 -2.63
CA THR A 282 17.19 -11.03 -3.37
C THR A 282 16.33 -10.21 -2.40
N ILE A 283 15.84 -10.81 -1.31
CA ILE A 283 14.96 -10.13 -0.36
C ILE A 283 15.69 -9.02 0.40
N SER A 284 16.92 -9.27 0.86
CA SER A 284 17.72 -8.24 1.54
C SER A 284 17.99 -7.03 0.65
N SER A 285 18.24 -7.22 -0.65
CA SER A 285 18.40 -6.11 -1.62
C SER A 285 17.13 -5.26 -1.74
N PHE A 286 15.95 -5.90 -1.87
CA PHE A 286 14.68 -5.18 -1.98
C PHE A 286 14.36 -4.35 -0.73
N PHE A 287 14.71 -4.87 0.45
CA PHE A 287 14.50 -4.19 1.74
C PHE A 287 15.66 -3.27 2.15
N GLY A 288 16.76 -3.21 1.37
CA GLY A 288 17.97 -2.48 1.74
C GLY A 288 18.57 -2.98 3.07
N ALA A 289 18.44 -4.26 3.37
CA ALA A 289 18.89 -4.88 4.60
C ALA A 289 20.33 -5.41 4.45
N LYS A 290 21.16 -5.20 5.47
CA LYS A 290 22.47 -5.84 5.56
C LYS A 290 22.71 -6.34 6.98
N GLN A 291 23.24 -7.56 7.09
CA GLN A 291 23.63 -8.12 8.37
C GLN A 291 24.99 -7.56 8.81
N ASP A 292 25.09 -7.17 10.07
CA ASP A 292 26.33 -6.80 10.74
C ASP A 292 27.03 -8.05 11.32
N SER A 293 28.28 -7.88 11.72
CA SER A 293 29.15 -8.91 12.31
C SER A 293 28.60 -9.55 13.58
N ASP A 294 27.72 -8.87 14.32
CA ASP A 294 27.04 -9.38 15.51
C ASP A 294 25.73 -10.14 15.21
N GLY A 295 25.36 -10.24 13.92
CA GLY A 295 24.14 -10.89 13.46
C GLY A 295 22.91 -9.98 13.39
N SER A 296 23.00 -8.73 13.88
CA SER A 296 21.93 -7.74 13.75
C SER A 296 21.82 -7.23 12.31
N PHE A 297 20.69 -6.60 11.97
CA PHE A 297 20.46 -6.02 10.65
C PHE A 297 20.36 -4.52 10.70
N PHE A 298 20.91 -3.85 9.70
CA PHE A 298 20.77 -2.40 9.52
C PHE A 298 20.33 -2.05 8.10
N PHE A 299 19.78 -0.84 7.96
CA PHE A 299 19.37 -0.30 6.67
C PHE A 299 20.56 0.30 5.94
N THR A 300 20.78 -0.09 4.68
CA THR A 300 21.85 0.42 3.84
C THR A 300 21.55 1.80 3.26
N GLY A 301 20.28 2.24 3.30
CA GLY A 301 19.80 3.38 2.50
C GLY A 301 19.46 3.01 1.06
N GLU A 302 19.59 1.74 0.68
CA GLU A 302 19.58 1.28 -0.72
C GLU A 302 18.57 0.14 -0.94
N GLU A 303 17.27 0.44 -0.95
CA GLU A 303 16.27 -0.49 -1.49
C GLU A 303 16.43 -0.57 -3.01
N ARG A 304 16.81 -1.73 -3.53
CA ARG A 304 17.33 -1.85 -4.90
C ARG A 304 16.92 -3.17 -5.56
N ILE A 305 16.72 -3.12 -6.87
CA ILE A 305 16.60 -4.32 -7.71
C ILE A 305 17.99 -4.98 -7.83
N PRO A 306 18.14 -6.26 -7.45
CA PRO A 306 19.46 -6.92 -7.48
C PRO A 306 20.11 -6.89 -8.86
N ASP A 307 21.43 -6.94 -8.90
CA ASP A 307 22.16 -7.02 -10.17
C ASP A 307 21.82 -8.31 -10.93
N ASN A 308 21.63 -8.18 -12.25
CA ASN A 308 21.20 -9.28 -13.13
C ASN A 308 19.87 -9.93 -12.72
N TRP A 309 19.02 -9.21 -11.98
CA TRP A 309 17.69 -9.69 -11.62
C TRP A 309 16.78 -9.78 -12.85
N THR A 310 16.01 -10.86 -12.94
CA THR A 310 14.99 -11.03 -13.98
C THR A 310 13.61 -11.22 -13.37
N ASN A 311 12.62 -10.50 -13.89
CA ASN A 311 11.25 -10.61 -13.41
C ASN A 311 10.60 -11.95 -13.81
N ARG A 312 9.47 -12.27 -13.17
CA ARG A 312 8.67 -13.46 -13.48
C ARG A 312 8.23 -13.51 -14.94
N VAL A 313 8.20 -14.70 -15.53
CA VAL A 313 7.80 -14.89 -16.94
C VAL A 313 6.31 -14.65 -17.16
N THR A 314 5.48 -15.28 -16.32
CA THR A 314 4.01 -15.17 -16.37
C THR A 314 3.57 -14.01 -15.49
N PRO A 315 2.66 -13.13 -15.95
CA PRO A 315 2.21 -12.03 -15.12
C PRO A 315 1.57 -12.50 -13.81
N TYR A 316 1.71 -11.71 -12.74
CA TYR A 316 1.00 -11.94 -11.49
C TYR A 316 -0.37 -11.25 -11.52
N PHE A 317 -1.44 -12.03 -11.63
CA PHE A 317 -2.79 -11.52 -11.79
C PHE A 317 -3.51 -11.31 -10.47
N HIS A 318 -4.66 -10.65 -10.52
CA HIS A 318 -5.48 -10.41 -9.33
C HIS A 318 -5.95 -11.73 -8.69
N THR A 319 -6.22 -12.77 -9.50
CA THR A 319 -6.57 -14.11 -9.02
C THR A 319 -5.43 -14.76 -8.26
N ASP A 320 -4.19 -14.58 -8.72
CA ASP A 320 -3.00 -15.13 -8.05
C ASP A 320 -2.81 -14.46 -6.69
N ALA A 321 -2.88 -13.13 -6.65
CA ALA A 321 -2.82 -12.36 -5.41
C ALA A 321 -3.92 -12.76 -4.41
N THR A 322 -5.16 -12.91 -4.89
CA THR A 322 -6.27 -13.38 -4.06
C THR A 322 -6.03 -14.78 -3.51
N ASN A 323 -5.54 -15.70 -4.34
CA ASN A 323 -5.24 -17.07 -3.93
C ASN A 323 -4.14 -17.10 -2.86
N GLU A 324 -3.07 -16.32 -3.02
CA GLU A 324 -1.97 -16.27 -2.06
C GLU A 324 -2.35 -15.53 -0.77
N ILE A 325 -3.19 -14.49 -0.82
CA ILE A 325 -3.78 -13.87 0.38
C ILE A 325 -4.49 -14.94 1.22
N LEU A 326 -5.37 -15.73 0.59
CA LEU A 326 -6.13 -16.77 1.29
C LEU A 326 -5.22 -17.90 1.75
N ALA A 327 -4.32 -18.39 0.90
CA ALA A 327 -3.41 -19.48 1.23
C ALA A 327 -2.52 -19.12 2.43
N LEU A 328 -1.98 -17.91 2.48
CA LEU A 328 -1.10 -17.46 3.56
C LEU A 328 -1.89 -17.16 4.84
N TYR A 329 -3.05 -16.51 4.75
CA TYR A 329 -3.90 -16.23 5.92
C TYR A 329 -4.44 -17.51 6.57
N LEU A 330 -4.89 -18.48 5.76
CA LEU A 330 -5.55 -19.68 6.28
C LEU A 330 -4.58 -20.69 6.91
N GLN A 331 -3.27 -20.53 6.71
CA GLN A 331 -2.27 -21.35 7.42
C GLN A 331 -2.22 -21.03 8.92
N GLU A 332 -2.28 -19.74 9.27
CA GLU A 332 -2.24 -19.25 10.66
C GLU A 332 -3.30 -18.14 10.85
N PRO A 333 -4.60 -18.49 10.85
CA PRO A 333 -5.67 -17.50 10.88
C PRO A 333 -5.70 -16.73 12.20
N VAL A 334 -5.93 -15.42 12.10
CA VAL A 334 -5.97 -14.49 13.24
C VAL A 334 -7.31 -13.74 13.29
N LEU A 335 -7.64 -13.14 14.43
CA LEU A 335 -8.92 -12.44 14.58
C LEU A 335 -8.85 -11.02 14.00
N PHE A 336 -9.91 -10.64 13.28
CA PHE A 336 -10.18 -9.26 12.91
C PHE A 336 -10.83 -8.51 14.08
N GLY A 337 -10.27 -7.35 14.40
CA GLY A 337 -10.69 -6.57 15.56
C GLY A 337 -9.75 -5.43 15.90
N GLY A 338 -9.94 -4.84 17.07
CA GLY A 338 -9.04 -3.82 17.62
C GLY A 338 -8.82 -4.00 19.11
N ALA A 339 -7.62 -3.67 19.57
CA ALA A 339 -7.31 -3.61 21.00
C ALA A 339 -8.13 -2.51 21.67
N THR A 340 -8.63 -2.79 22.86
CA THR A 340 -9.46 -1.86 23.65
C THR A 340 -8.66 -1.03 24.65
N GLY A 341 -7.32 -1.11 24.62
CA GLY A 341 -6.41 -0.40 25.53
C GLY A 341 -6.38 -0.91 26.98
N ASN A 342 -7.30 -1.79 27.37
CA ASN A 342 -7.38 -2.41 28.72
C ASN A 342 -7.02 -3.90 28.71
N GLY A 343 -6.31 -4.36 27.67
CA GLY A 343 -5.95 -5.77 27.46
C GLY A 343 -7.05 -6.62 26.80
N GLY A 344 -8.18 -6.02 26.41
CA GLY A 344 -9.20 -6.66 25.59
C GLY A 344 -8.97 -6.50 24.09
N PHE A 345 -9.72 -7.28 23.29
CA PHE A 345 -9.72 -7.22 21.84
C PHE A 345 -11.15 -7.36 21.32
N ASP A 346 -11.66 -6.28 20.71
CA ASP A 346 -13.03 -6.21 20.18
C ASP A 346 -13.06 -6.74 18.75
N ILE A 347 -13.75 -7.87 18.56
CA ILE A 347 -13.91 -8.51 17.26
C ILE A 347 -14.91 -7.77 16.36
N ILE A 348 -14.65 -7.76 15.06
CA ILE A 348 -15.54 -7.13 14.08
C ILE A 348 -16.36 -8.13 13.27
N ASN A 349 -17.47 -7.63 12.71
CA ASN A 349 -18.26 -8.30 11.69
C ASN A 349 -18.33 -7.40 10.45
N PHE A 350 -17.88 -7.89 9.30
CA PHE A 350 -17.82 -7.11 8.07
C PHE A 350 -17.84 -8.04 6.86
N GLY A 351 -18.86 -7.94 5.98
CA GLY A 351 -18.98 -8.83 4.82
C GLY A 351 -18.88 -10.31 5.21
N SER A 352 -17.88 -11.00 4.65
CA SER A 352 -17.52 -12.41 4.92
C SER A 352 -16.76 -12.66 6.23
N ILE A 353 -16.46 -11.60 6.99
CA ILE A 353 -15.91 -11.69 8.34
C ILE A 353 -17.08 -11.77 9.34
N LYS A 354 -17.21 -12.88 10.07
CA LYS A 354 -18.13 -13.00 11.21
C LYS A 354 -17.39 -13.51 12.44
N ASN A 355 -17.78 -12.99 13.60
CA ASN A 355 -17.13 -13.24 14.88
C ASN A 355 -15.60 -13.04 14.82
N GLY A 356 -15.13 -12.03 14.07
CA GLY A 356 -13.70 -11.77 13.86
C GLY A 356 -12.98 -12.78 12.97
N THR A 357 -13.67 -13.69 12.28
CA THR A 357 -13.08 -14.74 11.44
C THR A 357 -13.68 -14.74 10.03
N LEU A 358 -12.94 -15.24 9.03
CA LEU A 358 -13.52 -15.53 7.71
C LEU A 358 -14.43 -16.77 7.81
N VAL A 359 -15.72 -16.63 7.47
CA VAL A 359 -16.76 -17.65 7.74
C VAL A 359 -16.65 -18.90 6.85
N ALA A 360 -15.91 -18.80 5.75
CA ALA A 360 -15.49 -19.91 4.91
C ALA A 360 -14.29 -19.42 4.07
N THR A 361 -13.45 -20.33 3.57
CA THR A 361 -12.51 -19.99 2.50
C THR A 361 -13.34 -19.46 1.33
N PRO A 362 -13.29 -18.16 1.03
CA PRO A 362 -14.03 -17.63 -0.10
C PRO A 362 -13.47 -18.28 -1.37
N GLY A 363 -14.31 -18.51 -2.38
CA GLY A 363 -13.77 -18.79 -3.71
C GLY A 363 -12.98 -17.58 -4.21
N SER A 364 -12.22 -17.78 -5.28
CA SER A 364 -11.41 -16.70 -5.88
C SER A 364 -12.27 -15.50 -6.28
N LEU A 365 -13.55 -15.72 -6.66
CA LEU A 365 -14.49 -14.67 -6.99
C LEU A 365 -14.88 -13.85 -5.75
N GLU A 366 -15.29 -14.50 -4.66
CA GLU A 366 -15.73 -13.83 -3.44
C GLU A 366 -14.61 -13.02 -2.80
N ALA A 367 -13.38 -13.53 -2.81
CA ALA A 367 -12.23 -12.81 -2.29
C ALA A 367 -11.78 -11.67 -3.23
N SER A 368 -11.89 -11.83 -4.55
CA SER A 368 -11.69 -10.71 -5.49
C SER A 368 -12.75 -9.62 -5.30
N CYS A 369 -14.00 -10.00 -5.01
CA CYS A 369 -15.05 -9.05 -4.67
C CYS A 369 -14.82 -8.35 -3.32
N LEU A 370 -14.23 -9.03 -2.34
CA LEU A 370 -13.82 -8.39 -1.09
C LEU A 370 -12.74 -7.32 -1.34
N LEU A 371 -11.72 -7.62 -2.16
CA LEU A 371 -10.70 -6.63 -2.54
C LEU A 371 -11.30 -5.45 -3.30
N TYR A 372 -12.22 -5.72 -4.23
CA TYR A 372 -12.95 -4.67 -4.94
C TYR A 372 -13.80 -3.80 -3.99
N GLN A 373 -14.44 -4.41 -2.99
CA GLN A 373 -15.20 -3.69 -1.97
C GLN A 373 -14.28 -2.82 -1.10
N LEU A 374 -13.10 -3.31 -0.72
CA LEU A 374 -12.11 -2.50 0.01
C LEU A 374 -11.66 -1.29 -0.81
N ALA A 375 -11.57 -1.41 -2.14
CA ALA A 375 -11.21 -0.31 -3.04
C ALA A 375 -12.33 0.73 -3.23
N THR A 376 -13.59 0.31 -3.13
CA THR A 376 -14.77 1.15 -3.46
C THR A 376 -15.48 1.75 -2.25
N GLN A 377 -15.20 1.25 -1.04
CA GLN A 377 -15.89 1.72 0.18
C GLN A 377 -15.28 2.97 0.81
N ASN A 378 -14.03 3.31 0.48
CA ASN A 378 -13.36 4.50 1.02
C ASN A 378 -13.53 5.66 0.04
N VAL A 379 -14.22 6.72 0.49
CA VAL A 379 -14.31 8.00 -0.23
C VAL A 379 -13.12 8.87 0.20
N PRO A 380 -12.19 9.24 -0.71
CA PRO A 380 -11.06 10.11 -0.40
C PRO A 380 -11.50 11.43 0.24
N SER A 381 -10.77 11.84 1.28
CA SER A 381 -11.06 13.07 2.01
C SER A 381 -10.88 14.35 1.16
N SER A 382 -10.06 14.28 0.10
CA SER A 382 -9.75 15.34 -0.87
C SER A 382 -10.97 15.97 -1.56
N LEU A 383 -12.12 15.30 -1.50
CA LEU A 383 -13.36 15.70 -2.16
C LEU A 383 -14.41 16.31 -1.21
N ASN A 384 -14.12 16.38 0.11
CA ASN A 384 -15.02 16.98 1.10
C ASN A 384 -15.19 18.50 0.97
N SER A 385 -14.41 19.17 0.11
CA SER A 385 -14.33 20.62 0.06
C SER A 385 -15.17 21.29 -1.03
N VAL A 386 -15.62 20.59 -2.10
CA VAL A 386 -16.25 21.29 -3.26
C VAL A 386 -17.42 20.56 -3.96
N PHE A 387 -17.57 19.23 -3.91
CA PHE A 387 -18.66 18.53 -4.65
C PHE A 387 -19.29 17.39 -3.84
N THR A 388 -20.45 16.85 -4.28
CA THR A 388 -21.03 15.59 -3.75
C THR A 388 -20.01 14.46 -3.94
N PRO A 389 -19.20 14.11 -2.91
CA PRO A 389 -17.86 13.53 -3.08
C PRO A 389 -17.86 12.05 -3.47
N SER A 390 -18.95 11.35 -3.17
CA SER A 390 -19.04 9.90 -3.36
C SER A 390 -19.23 9.52 -4.83
N VAL A 391 -19.93 10.33 -5.64
CA VAL A 391 -20.27 9.96 -7.02
C VAL A 391 -19.07 10.08 -7.95
N SER A 392 -18.30 11.19 -7.90
CA SER A 392 -17.13 11.36 -8.76
C SER A 392 -15.99 10.40 -8.41
N THR A 393 -15.80 10.09 -7.12
CA THR A 393 -14.87 9.03 -6.69
C THR A 393 -15.29 7.69 -7.25
N LEU A 394 -16.57 7.33 -7.06
CA LEU A 394 -17.09 6.06 -7.55
C LEU A 394 -16.95 5.97 -9.06
N GLU A 395 -17.32 7.02 -9.80
CA GLU A 395 -17.16 7.08 -11.26
C GLU A 395 -15.69 6.91 -11.68
N PHE A 396 -14.74 7.53 -10.96
CA PHE A 396 -13.32 7.34 -11.20
C PHE A 396 -12.90 5.88 -10.96
N VAL A 397 -13.24 5.32 -9.80
CA VAL A 397 -12.90 3.95 -9.42
C VAL A 397 -13.51 2.96 -10.41
N MET A 398 -14.79 3.11 -10.74
CA MET A 398 -15.48 2.30 -11.73
C MET A 398 -14.86 2.47 -13.11
N LYS A 399 -14.56 3.70 -13.56
CA LYS A 399 -13.88 3.91 -14.86
C LYS A 399 -12.53 3.18 -14.95
N LYS A 400 -11.74 3.17 -13.87
CA LYS A 400 -10.43 2.50 -13.85
C LYS A 400 -10.54 0.99 -13.68
N LEU A 401 -11.49 0.50 -12.88
CA LEU A 401 -11.63 -0.91 -12.55
C LEU A 401 -12.63 -1.67 -13.45
N ASP A 402 -13.73 -1.08 -13.90
CA ASP A 402 -14.77 -1.73 -14.71
C ASP A 402 -14.24 -2.45 -15.96
N PRO A 403 -13.28 -1.90 -16.73
CA PRO A 403 -12.71 -2.61 -17.87
C PRO A 403 -12.12 -3.98 -17.52
N SER A 404 -11.74 -4.18 -16.24
CA SER A 404 -11.11 -5.39 -15.71
C SER A 404 -12.00 -6.17 -14.74
N PHE A 405 -12.86 -5.50 -13.97
CA PHE A 405 -13.63 -6.06 -12.86
C PHE A 405 -15.16 -5.97 -13.06
N GLY A 406 -15.65 -5.24 -14.06
CA GLY A 406 -17.08 -4.97 -14.26
C GLY A 406 -17.93 -6.21 -14.54
N ASN A 407 -17.32 -7.32 -14.95
CA ASN A 407 -17.98 -8.60 -15.21
C ASN A 407 -17.94 -9.58 -14.03
N LEU A 408 -17.31 -9.24 -12.91
CA LEU A 408 -17.21 -10.14 -11.75
C LEU A 408 -18.53 -10.27 -10.97
N GLY A 409 -19.53 -9.43 -11.26
CA GLY A 409 -20.81 -9.45 -10.55
C GLY A 409 -20.70 -9.11 -9.06
N CYS A 410 -19.60 -8.46 -8.65
CA CYS A 410 -19.37 -8.08 -7.26
C CYS A 410 -20.44 -7.09 -6.79
N PRO A 411 -21.00 -7.24 -5.57
CA PRO A 411 -21.96 -6.29 -5.04
C PRO A 411 -21.31 -4.90 -4.91
N THR A 412 -21.87 -3.90 -5.57
CA THR A 412 -21.46 -2.50 -5.43
C THR A 412 -22.04 -1.94 -4.13
N ALA A 413 -21.24 -1.20 -3.37
CA ALA A 413 -21.62 -0.69 -2.05
C ALA A 413 -22.72 0.41 -2.09
N LEU A 414 -23.22 0.76 -3.29
CA LEU A 414 -24.16 1.87 -3.52
C LEU A 414 -25.49 1.43 -4.15
N ALA A 415 -25.83 0.13 -4.06
CA ALA A 415 -27.19 -0.35 -4.32
C ALA A 415 -28.06 -0.32 -3.06
#